data_AF-A0A914Z0W6-F1
#
_entry.id   AF-A0A914Z0W6-F1
#
_cell.length_a   1.000
_cell.length_b   1.000
_cell.length_c   1.000
_cell.angle_alpha   90.00
_cell.angle_beta   90.00
_cell.angle_gamma   90.00
#
_symmetry.space_group_name_H-M   'P 1'
#
loop_
_entity.id
_entity.type
_entity.pdbx_description
1 polymer ?
#
loop_
_entity_poly.entity_id
_entity_poly.type
_entity_poly.pdbx_seq_one_letter_code
_entity_poly.pdbx_strand_id
1 'polypeptide(L)'
;MLGVVLTSVMGLFGKTKDPKDEVREMTRKMRSEMTKIDRQVNQIQRKEEQIKREIKVEAKKGNKDACLVLAKGLIHSRRAVGKMYMAKTQINSAIMGMQHQLATMRMAGSIQSSNEVMVAMQKLVKVPEIMATMRELSKEMMKAGIITEMIEETMESIEPEELEEQAAKEVDKVLWEVTEGQLGQAPEAITDNFANEEDQRFRQQADALVAQLEGAHQSS
;
A
#
# COMPACT_ATOMS: atom_id res chain seq x y z
N MET A 1 -67.13 -16.35 -3.01
CA MET A 1 -66.05 -16.19 -2.02
C MET A 1 -64.85 -16.99 -2.53
N LEU A 2 -63.79 -16.28 -2.90
CA LEU A 2 -62.58 -16.84 -3.50
C LEU A 2 -61.77 -17.61 -2.46
N GLY A 3 -61.51 -18.88 -2.76
CA GLY A 3 -60.67 -19.77 -1.96
C GLY A 3 -59.19 -19.40 -2.07
N VAL A 4 -58.54 -19.39 -0.91
CA VAL A 4 -57.11 -19.20 -0.71
C VAL A 4 -56.34 -20.34 -1.41
N VAL A 5 -55.62 -20.03 -2.49
CA VAL A 5 -54.66 -20.95 -3.10
C VAL A 5 -53.28 -20.71 -2.49
N LEU A 6 -53.04 -21.47 -1.44
CA LEU A 6 -51.83 -22.21 -1.10
C LEU A 6 -50.52 -21.77 -1.80
N THR A 7 -49.66 -21.18 -0.97
CA THR A 7 -48.20 -21.26 -0.99
C THR A 7 -47.66 -22.64 -1.40
N SER A 8 -46.49 -22.64 -2.05
CA SER A 8 -45.57 -23.78 -2.27
C SER A 8 -45.51 -24.33 -3.69
N VAL A 9 -44.89 -23.55 -4.58
CA VAL A 9 -44.17 -24.09 -5.75
C VAL A 9 -42.79 -23.45 -5.80
N MET A 10 -41.93 -23.78 -4.84
CA MET A 10 -40.50 -23.40 -4.89
C MET A 10 -39.60 -24.51 -4.34
N GLY A 11 -39.69 -25.69 -4.96
CA GLY A 11 -38.73 -26.76 -4.72
C GLY A 11 -39.03 -28.01 -5.52
N LEU A 12 -38.36 -28.17 -6.67
CA LEU A 12 -38.02 -29.53 -7.13
C LEU A 12 -36.83 -29.66 -8.09
N PHE A 13 -36.34 -28.62 -8.78
CA PHE A 13 -35.14 -28.74 -9.63
C PHE A 13 -34.34 -27.43 -9.61
N GLY A 14 -33.07 -27.48 -9.20
CA GLY A 14 -32.10 -26.38 -9.32
C GLY A 14 -32.56 -25.02 -8.78
N LYS A 15 -32.60 -24.85 -7.45
CA LYS A 15 -32.93 -23.53 -6.86
C LYS A 15 -31.83 -22.53 -7.21
N THR A 16 -32.14 -21.57 -8.09
CA THR A 16 -31.51 -20.25 -8.05
C THR A 16 -31.54 -19.78 -6.60
N LYS A 17 -30.37 -19.42 -6.06
CA LYS A 17 -30.27 -18.96 -4.65
C LYS A 17 -31.21 -17.77 -4.46
N ASP A 18 -31.84 -17.67 -3.29
CA ASP A 18 -32.60 -16.46 -2.94
C ASP A 18 -31.63 -15.27 -3.02
N PRO A 19 -31.96 -14.17 -3.73
CA PRO A 19 -31.12 -12.97 -3.78
C PRO A 19 -30.67 -12.48 -2.39
N LYS A 20 -31.46 -12.69 -1.33
CA LYS A 20 -31.06 -12.38 0.05
C LYS A 20 -29.91 -13.23 0.54
N ASP A 21 -29.91 -14.50 0.18
CA ASP A 21 -28.87 -15.44 0.57
C ASP A 21 -27.59 -15.21 -0.24
N GLU A 22 -27.70 -14.82 -1.51
CA GLU A 22 -26.55 -14.38 -2.32
C GLU A 22 -25.86 -13.16 -1.70
N VAL A 23 -26.62 -12.12 -1.32
CA VAL A 23 -26.05 -10.93 -0.66
C VAL A 23 -25.40 -11.27 0.68
N ARG A 24 -26.01 -12.18 1.46
CA ARG A 24 -25.43 -12.65 2.72
C ARG A 24 -24.14 -13.43 2.51
N GLU A 25 -24.08 -14.27 1.49
CA GLU A 25 -22.89 -15.04 1.14
C GLU A 25 -21.74 -14.12 0.72
N MET A 26 -21.99 -13.16 -0.19
CA MET A 26 -21.01 -12.16 -0.60
C MET A 26 -20.51 -11.34 0.61
N THR A 27 -21.42 -10.95 1.50
CA THR A 27 -21.06 -10.25 2.75
C THR A 27 -20.16 -11.11 3.66
N ARG A 28 -20.42 -12.42 3.76
CA ARG A 28 -19.56 -13.35 4.52
C ARG A 28 -18.18 -13.49 3.90
N LYS A 29 -18.10 -13.64 2.56
CA LYS A 29 -16.82 -13.67 1.83
C LYS A 29 -16.01 -12.41 2.11
N MET A 30 -16.62 -11.21 2.00
CA MET A 30 -15.97 -9.94 2.32
C MET A 30 -15.42 -9.87 3.77
N ARG A 31 -16.19 -10.34 4.77
CA ARG A 31 -15.72 -10.40 6.17
C ARG A 31 -14.55 -11.37 6.37
N SER A 32 -14.55 -12.49 5.64
CA SER A 32 -13.42 -13.42 5.64
C SER A 32 -12.15 -12.75 5.11
N GLU A 33 -12.25 -11.98 4.02
CA GLU A 33 -11.11 -11.23 3.48
C GLU A 33 -10.59 -10.17 4.46
N MET A 34 -11.46 -9.47 5.19
CA MET A 34 -11.01 -8.56 6.28
C MET A 34 -10.19 -9.29 7.35
N THR A 35 -10.59 -10.50 7.71
CA THR A 35 -9.86 -11.30 8.71
C THR A 35 -8.50 -11.75 8.18
N LYS A 36 -8.39 -12.04 6.88
CA LYS A 36 -7.10 -12.35 6.23
C LYS A 36 -6.18 -11.13 6.23
N ILE A 37 -6.73 -9.95 5.91
CA ILE A 37 -5.99 -8.67 6.00
C ILE A 37 -5.46 -8.46 7.41
N ASP A 38 -6.29 -8.63 8.44
CA ASP A 38 -5.86 -8.47 9.84
C ASP A 38 -4.70 -9.41 10.20
N ARG A 39 -4.71 -10.65 9.69
CA ARG A 39 -3.59 -11.59 9.88
C ARG A 39 -2.32 -11.12 9.16
N GLN A 40 -2.44 -10.62 7.93
CA GLN A 40 -1.30 -10.10 7.17
C GLN A 40 -0.70 -8.86 7.81
N VAL A 41 -1.54 -7.91 8.25
CA VAL A 41 -1.10 -6.71 9.00
C VAL A 41 -0.30 -7.13 10.23
N ASN A 42 -0.82 -8.06 11.04
CA ASN A 42 -0.10 -8.55 12.21
C ASN A 42 1.24 -9.23 11.87
N GLN A 43 1.32 -9.94 10.73
CA GLN A 43 2.58 -10.55 10.27
C GLN A 43 3.59 -9.49 9.84
N ILE A 44 3.16 -8.46 9.10
CA ILE A 44 4.03 -7.36 8.65
C ILE A 44 4.54 -6.58 9.86
N GLN A 45 3.65 -6.20 10.79
CA GLN A 45 4.05 -5.46 12.00
C GLN A 45 5.06 -6.23 12.85
N ARG A 46 4.96 -7.56 12.96
CA ARG A 46 5.98 -8.38 13.64
C ARG A 46 7.34 -8.30 12.95
N LYS A 47 7.35 -8.31 11.61
CA LYS A 47 8.59 -8.12 10.83
C LYS A 47 9.12 -6.70 10.97
N GLU A 48 8.28 -5.68 11.04
CA GLU A 48 8.70 -4.30 11.32
C GLU A 48 9.43 -4.20 12.66
N GLU A 49 8.94 -4.85 13.72
CA GLU A 49 9.62 -4.90 15.02
C GLU A 49 10.97 -5.64 14.97
N GLN A 50 11.10 -6.64 14.09
CA GLN A 50 12.40 -7.25 13.83
C GLN A 50 13.35 -6.28 13.11
N ILE A 51 12.89 -5.62 12.04
CA ILE A 51 13.67 -4.63 11.28
C ILE A 51 14.13 -3.49 12.18
N LYS A 52 13.28 -2.97 13.07
CA LYS A 52 13.66 -1.93 14.05
C LYS A 52 14.80 -2.39 14.96
N ARG A 53 14.80 -3.65 15.41
CA ARG A 53 15.88 -4.21 16.22
C ARG A 53 17.17 -4.35 15.42
N GLU A 54 17.08 -4.79 14.17
CA GLU A 54 18.22 -4.89 13.26
C GLU A 54 18.84 -3.51 12.97
N ILE A 55 18.03 -2.47 12.72
CA ILE A 55 18.49 -1.09 12.57
C ILE A 55 19.27 -0.65 13.82
N LYS A 56 18.76 -0.90 15.03
CA LYS A 56 19.46 -0.56 16.29
C LYS A 56 20.81 -1.28 16.42
N VAL A 57 20.90 -2.54 15.99
CA VAL A 57 22.13 -3.33 16.03
C VAL A 57 23.15 -2.82 15.02
N GLU A 58 22.75 -2.58 13.77
CA GLU A 58 23.63 -2.06 12.71
C GLU A 58 24.08 -0.62 12.99
N ALA A 59 23.22 0.21 13.58
CA ALA A 59 23.56 1.55 14.02
C ALA A 59 24.70 1.55 15.05
N LYS A 60 24.67 0.64 16.03
CA LYS A 60 25.74 0.47 17.03
C LYS A 60 27.07 0.02 16.41
N LYS A 61 27.02 -0.70 15.28
CA LYS A 61 28.21 -1.11 14.52
C LYS A 61 28.74 0.00 13.62
N GLY A 62 28.02 1.12 13.48
CA GLY A 62 28.38 2.22 12.57
C GLY A 62 28.10 1.92 11.09
N ASN A 63 27.33 0.87 10.78
CA ASN A 63 27.03 0.47 9.40
C ASN A 63 25.86 1.29 8.83
N LYS A 64 26.18 2.49 8.32
CA LYS A 64 25.19 3.46 7.80
C LYS A 64 24.43 2.92 6.59
N ASP A 65 25.10 2.23 5.66
CA ASP A 65 24.47 1.71 4.45
C ASP A 65 23.43 0.63 4.76
N ALA A 66 23.72 -0.29 5.69
CA ALA A 66 22.74 -1.27 6.14
C ALA A 66 21.54 -0.61 6.83
N CYS A 67 21.77 0.43 7.64
CA CYS A 67 20.69 1.19 8.26
C CYS A 67 19.76 1.83 7.21
N LEU A 68 20.32 2.43 6.16
CA LEU A 68 19.55 3.04 5.07
C LEU A 68 18.67 2.02 4.34
N VAL A 69 19.22 0.85 3.99
CA VAL A 69 18.46 -0.22 3.31
C VAL A 69 17.32 -0.74 4.21
N LEU A 70 17.62 -1.00 5.48
CA LEU A 70 16.61 -1.47 6.45
C LEU A 70 15.52 -0.42 6.70
N ALA A 71 15.87 0.86 6.77
CA ALA A 71 14.90 1.95 6.94
C ALA A 71 13.98 2.10 5.73
N LYS A 72 14.51 1.99 4.50
CA LYS A 72 13.69 1.93 3.27
C LYS A 72 12.69 0.77 3.32
N GLY A 73 13.15 -0.42 3.73
CA GLY A 73 12.28 -1.59 3.90
C GLY A 73 11.18 -1.39 4.97
N LEU A 74 11.50 -0.69 6.06
CA LEU A 74 10.54 -0.35 7.11
C LEU A 74 9.47 0.62 6.61
N ILE A 75 9.84 1.64 5.84
CA ILE A 75 8.88 2.59 5.23
C ILE A 75 7.95 1.86 4.27
N HIS A 76 8.50 1.01 3.40
CA HIS A 76 7.70 0.21 2.48
C HIS A 76 6.68 -0.68 3.23
N SER A 77 7.11 -1.31 4.33
CA SER A 77 6.23 -2.12 5.19
C SER A 77 5.10 -1.28 5.80
N ARG A 78 5.41 -0.10 6.33
CA ARG A 78 4.41 0.83 6.91
C ARG A 78 3.38 1.26 5.87
N ARG A 79 3.82 1.56 4.65
CA ARG A 79 2.92 1.93 3.53
C ARG A 79 2.03 0.76 3.12
N ALA A 80 2.57 -0.47 3.07
CA ALA A 80 1.79 -1.67 2.79
C ALA A 80 0.69 -1.88 3.87
N VAL A 81 1.03 -1.71 5.15
CA VAL A 81 0.05 -1.75 6.25
C VAL A 81 -1.02 -0.66 6.09
N GLY A 82 -0.63 0.57 5.71
CA GLY A 82 -1.56 1.65 5.40
C GLY A 82 -2.55 1.30 4.28
N LYS A 83 -2.04 0.75 3.17
CA LYS A 83 -2.87 0.24 2.05
C LYS A 83 -3.84 -0.84 2.50
N MET A 84 -3.41 -1.78 3.34
CA MET A 84 -4.26 -2.82 3.92
C MET A 84 -5.39 -2.27 4.81
N TYR A 85 -5.11 -1.25 5.64
CA TYR A 85 -6.16 -0.59 6.43
C TYR A 85 -7.16 0.14 5.55
N MET A 86 -6.70 0.82 4.49
CA MET A 86 -7.61 1.42 3.51
C MET A 86 -8.47 0.36 2.82
N ALA A 87 -7.90 -0.79 2.45
CA ALA A 87 -8.66 -1.90 1.90
C ALA A 87 -9.76 -2.36 2.88
N LYS A 88 -9.44 -2.52 4.17
CA LYS A 88 -10.41 -2.88 5.20
C LYS A 88 -11.57 -1.89 5.32
N THR A 89 -11.31 -0.58 5.22
CA THR A 89 -12.38 0.43 5.26
C THR A 89 -13.25 0.37 4.02
N GLN A 90 -12.68 0.15 2.84
CA GLN A 90 -13.45 -0.03 1.61
C GLN A 90 -14.31 -1.30 1.66
N ILE A 91 -13.81 -2.42 2.21
CA ILE A 91 -14.63 -3.62 2.43
C ILE A 91 -15.81 -3.31 3.36
N ASN A 92 -15.57 -2.57 4.44
CA ASN A 92 -16.65 -2.17 5.35
C ASN A 92 -17.72 -1.32 4.66
N SER A 93 -17.33 -0.35 3.84
CA SER A 93 -18.28 0.46 3.05
C SER A 93 -19.09 -0.42 2.09
N ALA A 94 -18.44 -1.34 1.37
CA ALA A 94 -19.13 -2.30 0.52
C ALA A 94 -20.13 -3.16 1.32
N ILE A 95 -19.75 -3.68 2.49
CA ILE A 95 -20.67 -4.44 3.37
C ILE A 95 -21.87 -3.59 3.79
N MET A 96 -21.67 -2.32 4.17
CA MET A 96 -22.78 -1.43 4.54
C MET A 96 -23.73 -1.20 3.37
N GLY A 97 -23.19 -0.95 2.16
CA GLY A 97 -23.99 -0.84 0.94
C GLY A 97 -24.78 -2.11 0.62
N MET A 98 -24.19 -3.30 0.82
CA MET A 98 -24.89 -4.58 0.68
C MET A 98 -26.01 -4.77 1.71
N GLN A 99 -25.79 -4.34 2.96
CA GLN A 99 -26.82 -4.37 3.99
C GLN A 99 -27.97 -3.40 3.68
N HIS A 100 -27.66 -2.24 3.13
CA HIS A 100 -28.64 -1.31 2.61
C HIS A 100 -29.48 -1.96 1.48
N GLN A 101 -28.85 -2.67 0.53
CA GLN A 101 -29.59 -3.40 -0.51
C GLN A 101 -30.53 -4.47 0.04
N LEU A 102 -30.14 -5.19 1.10
CA LEU A 102 -31.05 -6.11 1.79
C LEU A 102 -32.25 -5.40 2.44
N ALA A 103 -32.07 -4.18 2.95
CA ALA A 103 -33.17 -3.40 3.51
C ALA A 103 -34.11 -2.90 2.40
N THR A 104 -33.55 -2.35 1.33
CA THR A 104 -34.30 -1.91 0.14
C THR A 104 -35.10 -3.06 -0.46
N MET A 105 -34.53 -4.25 -0.58
CA MET A 105 -35.26 -5.43 -1.09
C MET A 105 -36.44 -5.83 -0.19
N ARG A 106 -36.35 -5.65 1.14
CA ARG A 106 -37.50 -5.92 2.02
C ARG A 106 -38.65 -4.94 1.81
N MET A 107 -38.35 -3.71 1.40
CA MET A 107 -39.33 -2.64 1.19
C MET A 107 -39.88 -2.63 -0.24
N ALA A 108 -39.00 -2.65 -1.23
CA ALA A 108 -39.31 -2.52 -2.65
C ALA A 108 -39.52 -3.88 -3.36
N GLY A 109 -39.15 -4.99 -2.73
CA GLY A 109 -39.28 -6.33 -3.29
C GLY A 109 -38.18 -6.73 -4.29
N SER A 110 -37.28 -5.82 -4.66
CA SER A 110 -36.21 -6.04 -5.64
C SER A 110 -34.86 -5.49 -5.17
N ILE A 111 -33.77 -6.04 -5.74
CA ILE A 111 -32.41 -5.46 -5.60
C ILE A 111 -32.31 -4.22 -6.49
N GLN A 112 -31.63 -3.20 -5.99
CA GLN A 112 -31.25 -2.04 -6.78
C GLN A 112 -29.73 -1.97 -6.94
N SER A 113 -29.29 -1.30 -8.00
CA SER A 113 -27.87 -1.02 -8.20
C SER A 113 -27.37 0.01 -7.18
N SER A 114 -26.17 -0.18 -6.64
CA SER A 114 -25.52 0.72 -5.68
C SER A 114 -24.20 1.24 -6.24
N ASN A 115 -24.17 2.55 -6.52
CA ASN A 115 -22.94 3.23 -6.92
C ASN A 115 -21.88 3.22 -5.80
N GLU A 116 -22.30 3.30 -4.54
CA GLU A 116 -21.38 3.24 -3.39
C GLU A 116 -20.64 1.90 -3.35
N VAL A 117 -21.37 0.78 -3.47
CA VAL A 117 -20.77 -0.57 -3.52
C VAL A 117 -19.84 -0.67 -4.72
N MET A 118 -20.23 -0.14 -5.88
CA MET A 118 -19.41 -0.17 -7.09
C MET A 118 -18.07 0.57 -6.90
N VAL A 119 -18.10 1.78 -6.35
CA VAL A 119 -16.87 2.56 -6.09
C VAL A 119 -15.97 1.89 -5.03
N ALA A 120 -16.56 1.33 -3.97
CA ALA A 120 -15.81 0.60 -2.96
C ALA A 120 -15.12 -0.62 -3.58
N MET A 121 -15.84 -1.43 -4.36
CA MET A 121 -15.29 -2.59 -5.06
C MET A 121 -14.19 -2.20 -6.06
N GLN A 122 -14.30 -1.05 -6.72
CA GLN A 122 -13.27 -0.55 -7.66
C GLN A 122 -11.95 -0.27 -6.95
N LYS A 123 -11.98 0.23 -5.73
CA LYS A 123 -10.76 0.43 -4.94
C LYS A 123 -10.17 -0.88 -4.44
N LEU A 124 -11.03 -1.87 -4.15
CA LEU A 124 -10.63 -3.16 -3.62
C LEU A 124 -9.97 -4.07 -4.65
N VAL A 125 -10.37 -4.01 -5.93
CA VAL A 125 -9.70 -4.80 -6.98
C VAL A 125 -8.25 -4.37 -7.20
N LYS A 126 -7.87 -3.15 -6.80
CA LYS A 126 -6.50 -2.61 -6.89
C LYS A 126 -5.57 -3.08 -5.77
N VAL A 127 -6.08 -3.87 -4.82
CA VAL A 127 -5.31 -4.34 -3.66
C VAL A 127 -4.84 -5.78 -3.95
N PRO A 128 -3.54 -6.02 -4.22
CA PRO A 128 -3.05 -7.30 -4.72
C PRO A 128 -3.46 -8.51 -3.88
N GLU A 129 -3.52 -8.35 -2.55
CA GLU A 129 -3.81 -9.43 -1.60
C GLU A 129 -5.24 -9.96 -1.67
N ILE A 130 -6.18 -9.12 -2.13
CA ILE A 130 -7.62 -9.46 -2.22
C ILE A 130 -8.18 -9.33 -3.63
N MET A 131 -7.37 -8.88 -4.60
CA MET A 131 -7.75 -8.57 -5.98
C MET A 131 -8.55 -9.71 -6.62
N ALA A 132 -8.05 -10.94 -6.54
CA ALA A 132 -8.70 -12.10 -7.17
C ALA A 132 -10.10 -12.33 -6.61
N THR A 133 -10.24 -12.35 -5.28
CA THR A 133 -11.51 -12.52 -4.58
C THR A 133 -12.48 -11.39 -4.90
N MET A 134 -12.00 -10.14 -4.93
CA MET A 134 -12.84 -8.96 -5.17
C MET A 134 -13.30 -8.86 -6.62
N ARG A 135 -12.50 -9.34 -7.58
CA ARG A 135 -12.91 -9.48 -8.99
C ARG A 135 -13.99 -10.54 -9.16
N GLU A 136 -13.89 -11.67 -8.46
CA GLU A 136 -14.95 -12.68 -8.45
C GLU A 136 -16.25 -12.16 -7.81
N LEU A 137 -16.14 -11.51 -6.65
CA LEU A 137 -17.27 -10.87 -5.98
C LEU A 137 -17.92 -9.79 -6.84
N SER A 138 -17.15 -8.99 -7.57
CA SER A 138 -17.66 -8.00 -8.52
C SER A 138 -18.53 -8.65 -9.60
N LYS A 139 -18.10 -9.79 -10.17
CA LYS A 139 -18.90 -10.57 -11.12
C LYS A 139 -20.19 -11.13 -10.50
N GLU A 140 -20.12 -11.61 -9.25
CA GLU A 140 -21.32 -12.07 -8.51
C GLU A 140 -22.30 -10.91 -8.27
N MET A 141 -21.80 -9.76 -7.82
CA MET A 141 -22.60 -8.55 -7.60
C MET A 141 -23.25 -8.03 -8.88
N MET A 142 -22.56 -8.13 -10.01
CA MET A 142 -23.09 -7.75 -11.32
C MET A 142 -24.27 -8.65 -11.72
N LYS A 143 -24.12 -9.97 -11.57
CA LYS A 143 -25.20 -10.94 -11.83
C LYS A 143 -26.41 -10.72 -10.93
N ALA A 144 -26.17 -10.33 -9.68
CA ALA A 144 -27.23 -10.01 -8.71
C ALA A 144 -27.89 -8.63 -8.96
N GLY A 145 -27.41 -7.84 -9.93
CA GLY A 145 -27.92 -6.50 -10.22
C GLY A 145 -27.54 -5.42 -9.20
N ILE A 146 -26.56 -5.71 -8.33
CA ILE A 146 -26.09 -4.78 -7.29
C ILE A 146 -25.12 -3.75 -7.88
N ILE A 147 -24.34 -4.15 -8.89
CA ILE A 147 -23.49 -3.24 -9.67
C ILE A 147 -23.82 -3.39 -11.15
N THR A 148 -23.63 -2.33 -11.91
CA THR A 148 -24.07 -2.26 -13.31
C THR A 148 -23.00 -2.66 -14.31
N GLU A 149 -21.74 -2.48 -13.97
CA GLU A 149 -20.61 -2.71 -14.87
C GLU A 149 -19.53 -3.57 -14.22
N MET A 150 -18.82 -4.34 -15.06
CA MET A 150 -17.65 -5.06 -14.59
C MET A 150 -16.55 -4.03 -14.36
N ILE A 151 -16.00 -4.07 -13.17
CA ILE A 151 -14.90 -3.22 -12.75
C ILE A 151 -13.62 -3.78 -13.41
N GLU A 152 -13.26 -3.23 -14.56
CA GLU A 152 -12.02 -3.54 -15.27
C GLU A 152 -10.93 -2.53 -14.90
N GLU A 153 -9.71 -3.02 -14.73
CA GLU A 153 -8.57 -2.21 -14.30
C GLU A 153 -7.86 -1.59 -15.50
N THR A 154 -7.82 -0.27 -15.57
CA THR A 154 -6.64 0.43 -16.10
C THR A 154 -5.51 0.22 -15.10
N MET A 155 -4.41 -0.41 -15.53
CA MET A 155 -3.16 -0.46 -14.78
C MET A 155 -2.57 0.95 -14.70
N GLU A 156 -3.18 1.81 -13.89
CA GLU A 156 -2.51 2.99 -13.39
C GLU A 156 -1.68 2.49 -12.20
N SER A 157 -0.41 2.24 -12.46
CA SER A 157 0.59 1.96 -11.43
C SER A 157 0.48 3.05 -10.36
N ILE A 158 -0.16 2.74 -9.23
CA ILE A 158 -0.27 3.61 -8.03
C ILE A 158 1.08 3.69 -7.30
N GLU A 159 2.16 3.54 -8.03
CA GLU A 159 3.48 3.95 -7.61
C GLU A 159 3.88 5.01 -8.61
N PRO A 160 3.43 6.27 -8.43
CA PRO A 160 4.30 7.35 -8.88
C PRO A 160 5.66 7.06 -8.25
N GLU A 161 6.73 7.09 -9.05
CA GLU A 161 8.08 7.27 -8.55
C GLU A 161 8.02 8.45 -7.58
N GLU A 162 7.89 8.14 -6.30
CA GLU A 162 7.70 9.12 -5.25
C GLU A 162 9.06 9.81 -5.12
N LEU A 163 9.15 11.00 -5.72
CA LEU A 163 10.29 11.93 -5.71
C LEU A 163 11.34 11.51 -4.68
N GLU A 164 12.48 10.99 -5.14
CA GLU A 164 13.54 10.41 -4.29
C GLU A 164 13.92 11.30 -3.09
N GLU A 165 13.75 12.61 -3.21
CA GLU A 165 14.01 13.59 -2.15
C GLU A 165 13.03 13.52 -0.96
N GLN A 166 11.75 13.21 -1.18
CA GLN A 166 10.77 12.99 -0.10
C GLN A 166 11.03 11.66 0.61
N ALA A 167 11.42 10.63 -0.15
CA ALA A 167 11.81 9.33 0.39
C ALA A 167 13.07 9.44 1.28
N ALA A 168 14.06 10.26 0.88
CA ALA A 168 15.27 10.49 1.68
C ALA A 168 14.96 11.14 3.05
N LYS A 169 14.16 12.20 3.08
CA LYS A 169 13.75 12.87 4.34
C LYS A 169 12.94 11.93 5.24
N GLU A 170 12.09 11.09 4.67
CA GLU A 170 11.33 10.08 5.41
C GLU A 170 12.26 9.00 6.00
N VAL A 171 13.26 8.55 5.25
CA VAL A 171 14.28 7.59 5.72
C VAL A 171 15.05 8.16 6.90
N ASP A 172 15.55 9.39 6.79
CA ASP A 172 16.31 10.05 7.87
C ASP A 172 15.48 10.19 9.14
N LYS A 173 14.21 10.59 8.99
CA LYS A 173 13.26 10.66 10.11
C LYS A 173 13.07 9.30 10.79
N VAL A 174 12.89 8.25 10.01
CA VAL A 174 12.72 6.88 10.54
C VAL A 174 13.99 6.41 11.26
N LEU A 175 15.16 6.68 10.70
CA LEU A 175 16.44 6.35 11.34
C LEU A 175 16.60 7.10 12.66
N TRP A 176 16.27 8.39 12.70
CA TRP A 176 16.28 9.17 13.93
C TRP A 176 15.33 8.62 14.99
N GLU A 177 14.08 8.34 14.63
CA GLU A 177 13.06 7.77 15.53
C GLU A 177 13.47 6.41 16.09
N VAL A 178 14.01 5.52 15.25
CA VAL A 178 14.37 4.15 15.63
C VAL A 178 15.66 4.11 16.43
N THR A 179 16.63 4.98 16.15
CA THR A 179 17.91 5.01 16.87
C THR A 179 17.95 5.99 18.04
N GLU A 180 16.84 6.66 18.34
CA GLU A 180 16.73 7.64 19.44
C GLU A 180 17.82 8.73 19.32
N GLY A 181 18.16 9.10 18.08
CA GLY A 181 19.19 10.10 17.77
C GLY A 181 20.63 9.62 17.84
N GLN A 182 20.90 8.34 18.13
CA GLN A 182 22.27 7.81 18.18
C GLN A 182 23.00 7.89 16.82
N LEU A 183 22.28 7.78 15.71
CA LEU A 183 22.85 7.97 14.37
C LEU A 183 23.08 9.45 14.00
N GLY A 184 22.29 10.37 14.58
CA GLY A 184 22.47 11.81 14.34
C GLY A 184 23.40 12.52 15.34
N GLN A 185 23.87 11.80 16.38
CA GLN A 185 25.01 12.19 17.22
C GLN A 185 26.32 11.48 16.84
N ALA A 186 26.29 10.50 15.94
CA ALA A 186 27.52 9.97 15.38
C ALA A 186 28.18 11.12 14.60
N PRO A 187 29.44 11.50 14.88
CA PRO A 187 30.11 12.53 14.13
C PRO A 187 29.96 12.16 12.65
N GLU A 188 29.73 13.15 11.79
CA GLU A 188 30.05 13.01 10.38
C GLU A 188 31.38 12.28 10.35
N ALA A 189 31.34 11.02 9.88
CA ALA A 189 32.58 10.30 9.67
C ALA A 189 33.36 11.25 8.79
N ILE A 190 34.55 11.60 9.24
CA ILE A 190 35.47 12.53 8.59
C ILE A 190 35.74 11.96 7.19
N THR A 191 34.85 12.25 6.25
CA THR A 191 35.02 11.99 4.82
C THR A 191 35.19 13.32 4.08
N ASP A 192 35.08 14.45 4.78
CA ASP A 192 35.21 15.78 4.17
C ASP A 192 36.59 16.44 4.37
N ASN A 193 37.52 15.82 5.11
CA ASN A 193 38.87 16.38 5.27
C ASN A 193 39.98 15.65 4.50
N PHE A 194 39.73 14.44 3.97
CA PHE A 194 40.76 13.74 3.17
C PHE A 194 40.64 14.03 1.66
N ALA A 195 39.46 14.41 1.17
CA ALA A 195 39.28 14.76 -0.25
C ALA A 195 39.69 16.21 -0.55
N ASN A 196 39.53 17.15 0.41
CA ASN A 196 39.76 18.56 0.16
C ASN A 196 41.25 18.95 0.14
N GLU A 197 42.11 18.31 0.94
CA GLU A 197 43.54 18.66 0.97
C GLU A 197 44.31 18.13 -0.24
N GLU A 198 43.99 16.93 -0.74
CA GLU A 198 44.63 16.38 -1.94
C GLU A 198 44.17 17.10 -3.20
N ASP A 199 42.87 17.41 -3.35
CA ASP A 199 42.35 18.20 -4.47
C ASP A 199 42.90 19.64 -4.47
N GLN A 200 43.03 20.27 -3.30
CA GLN A 200 43.62 21.61 -3.20
C GLN A 200 45.12 21.60 -3.53
N ARG A 201 45.87 20.59 -3.10
CA ARG A 201 47.28 20.44 -3.46
C ARG A 201 47.47 20.16 -4.95
N PHE A 202 46.61 19.34 -5.55
CA PHE A 202 46.65 19.02 -6.97
C PHE A 202 46.31 20.25 -7.82
N ARG A 203 45.30 21.04 -7.41
CA ARG A 203 44.95 22.32 -8.05
C ARG A 203 46.06 23.36 -7.91
N GLN A 204 46.66 23.50 -6.72
CA GLN A 204 47.81 24.42 -6.52
C GLN A 204 49.04 24.02 -7.34
N GLN A 205 49.30 22.72 -7.49
CA GLN A 205 50.39 22.24 -8.35
C GLN A 205 50.09 22.43 -9.85
N ALA A 206 48.84 22.22 -10.27
CA ALA A 206 48.43 22.48 -11.65
C ALA A 206 48.53 23.97 -12.01
N ASP A 207 48.06 24.87 -11.14
CA ASP A 207 48.14 26.31 -11.35
C ASP A 207 49.58 26.83 -11.38
N ALA A 208 50.46 26.28 -10.52
CA ALA A 208 51.88 26.62 -10.53
C ALA A 208 52.61 26.17 -11.82
N LEU A 209 52.21 25.03 -12.38
CA LEU A 209 52.77 24.51 -13.64
C LEU A 209 52.31 25.36 -14.84
N VAL A 210 51.03 25.76 -14.86
CA VAL A 210 50.48 26.65 -15.90
C VAL A 210 51.17 28.02 -15.87
N ALA A 211 51.37 28.61 -14.69
CA ALA A 211 52.07 29.89 -14.54
C ALA A 211 53.54 29.83 -15.03
N GLN A 212 54.24 28.70 -14.84
CA GLN A 212 55.59 28.52 -15.37
C GLN A 212 55.62 28.42 -16.91
N LEU A 213 54.61 27.79 -17.51
CA LEU A 213 54.49 27.67 -18.98
C LEU A 213 54.08 28.99 -19.63
N GLU A 214 53.22 29.79 -18.97
CA GLU A 214 52.84 31.12 -19.43
C GLU A 214 54.00 32.13 -19.32
N GLY A 215 54.86 32.02 -18.30
CA GLY A 215 56.07 32.82 -18.16
C GLY A 215 57.16 32.50 -19.20
N ALA A 216 57.22 31.26 -19.69
CA ALA A 216 58.13 30.86 -20.76
C ALA A 216 57.71 31.40 -22.15
N HIS A 217 56.44 31.74 -22.34
CA HIS A 217 55.92 32.27 -23.60
C HIS A 217 56.05 33.79 -23.76
N GLN A 218 56.45 34.53 -22.72
CA GLN A 218 56.68 35.98 -22.77
C GLN A 218 58.18 36.37 -22.88
N SER A 219 59.09 35.40 -23.00
CA SER A 219 60.54 35.63 -23.09
C SER A 219 61.21 35.05 -24.35
N SER A 220 60.45 34.84 -25.42
CA SER A 220 60.97 34.64 -26.78
C SER A 220 60.33 35.61 -27.76
#